data_AF-A0A3B8ZJU1-F1
#
_entry.id   AF-A0A3B8ZJU1-F1
#
_cell.length_a   1.000
_cell.length_b   1.000
_cell.length_c   1.000
_cell.angle_alpha   90.00
_cell.angle_beta   90.00
_cell.angle_gamma   90.00
#
_symmetry.space_group_name_H-M   'P 1'
#
loop_
_entity.id
_entity.type
_entity.pdbx_description
1 polymer ?
#
loop_
_entity_poly.entity_id
_entity_poly.type
_entity_poly.pdbx_seq_one_letter_code
_entity_poly.pdbx_strand_id
1 'polypeptide(L)'
;MQRVITCQCGNQLVVGTAQAGRTVDCQVCGAKHQVPTLRGLAELPVAQSAEGALEHSGRSPWGWRGPAMALCLVGLIASLTTAGYYFRNWYFIDPTISLSKDGQVIQIRNASDHIDLERQSLQKMGVAELSQLWDQYNSVVLRRPSSPPYQFLSQYVAQSRKSTLNALMFGMTFAVSACVLWYSARWARR
;
A
#
# COMPACT_ATOMS: atom_id res chain seq x y z
N MET A 1 -27.01 14.56 29.92
CA MET A 1 -27.43 13.42 30.77
C MET A 1 -28.94 13.50 30.94
N GLN A 2 -29.66 12.44 30.59
CA GLN A 2 -31.13 12.38 30.66
C GLN A 2 -31.56 11.53 31.86
N ARG A 3 -32.63 11.93 32.56
CA ARG A 3 -33.17 11.26 33.75
C ARG A 3 -34.65 10.98 33.53
N VAL A 4 -35.19 9.95 34.16
CA VAL A 4 -36.63 9.62 34.05
C VAL A 4 -37.37 10.00 35.33
N ILE A 5 -38.55 10.59 35.17
CA ILE A 5 -39.54 10.76 36.23
C ILE A 5 -40.78 9.93 35.90
N THR A 6 -41.32 9.24 36.89
CA THR A 6 -42.53 8.45 36.73
C THR A 6 -43.75 9.33 37.02
N CYS A 7 -44.64 9.46 36.05
CA CYS A 7 -45.93 10.14 36.20
C CYS A 7 -46.90 9.27 37.01
N GLN A 8 -47.89 9.89 37.66
CA GLN A 8 -48.96 9.17 38.35
C GLN A 8 -49.79 8.26 37.41
N CYS A 9 -49.80 8.55 36.11
CA CYS A 9 -50.42 7.68 35.10
C CYS A 9 -49.56 6.45 34.73
N GLY A 10 -48.43 6.24 35.42
CA GLY A 10 -47.48 5.14 35.17
C GLY A 10 -46.51 5.38 34.01
N ASN A 11 -46.65 6.49 33.27
CA ASN A 11 -45.76 6.80 32.15
C ASN A 11 -44.41 7.37 32.62
N GLN A 12 -43.33 7.06 31.90
CA GLN A 12 -41.99 7.59 32.18
C GLN A 12 -41.71 8.80 31.29
N LEU A 13 -41.43 9.95 31.90
CA LEU A 13 -41.02 11.15 31.18
C LEU A 13 -39.51 11.28 31.25
N VAL A 14 -38.86 11.38 30.09
CA VAL A 14 -37.43 11.66 29.99
C VAL A 14 -37.24 13.17 30.10
N VAL A 15 -36.56 13.60 31.16
CA VAL A 15 -36.26 15.01 31.44
C VAL A 15 -34.75 15.25 31.38
N GLY A 16 -34.37 16.36 30.75
CA GLY A 16 -32.98 16.81 30.66
C GLY A 16 -32.61 17.76 31.79
N THR A 17 -31.31 17.94 32.04
CA THR A 17 -30.80 18.90 33.04
C THR A 17 -31.25 20.35 32.78
N ALA A 18 -31.51 20.73 31.53
CA ALA A 18 -32.03 22.05 31.16
C ALA A 18 -33.49 22.30 31.60
N GLN A 19 -34.23 21.24 31.94
CA GLN A 19 -35.62 21.31 32.41
C GLN A 19 -35.73 21.23 33.94
N ALA A 20 -34.60 21.20 34.66
CA ALA A 20 -34.57 21.18 36.12
C ALA A 20 -35.29 22.39 36.72
N GLY A 21 -36.18 22.15 37.69
CA GLY A 21 -36.95 23.21 38.35
C GLY A 21 -38.06 23.84 37.49
N ARG A 22 -38.30 23.34 36.27
CA ARG A 22 -39.41 23.77 35.41
C ARG A 22 -40.61 22.82 35.53
N THR A 23 -41.77 23.27 35.09
CA THR A 23 -42.96 22.43 34.96
C THR A 23 -42.98 21.84 33.55
N VAL A 24 -43.20 20.53 33.44
CA VAL A 24 -43.38 19.81 32.18
C VAL A 24 -44.74 19.13 32.18
N ASP A 25 -45.40 19.13 31.03
CA ASP A 25 -46.71 18.51 30.89
C ASP A 25 -46.55 17.06 30.41
N CYS A 26 -47.28 16.14 31.04
CA CYS A 26 -47.30 14.75 30.60
C CYS A 26 -48.12 14.63 29.32
N GLN A 27 -47.50 14.14 28.24
CA GLN A 27 -48.16 13.99 26.94
C GLN A 27 -49.32 12.97 26.95
N VAL A 28 -49.37 12.08 27.94
CA VAL A 28 -50.37 11.00 28.01
C VAL A 28 -51.59 11.41 28.83
N CYS A 29 -51.40 12.02 29.99
CA CYS A 29 -52.51 12.40 30.88
C CYS A 29 -52.78 13.92 30.94
N GLY A 30 -51.95 14.74 30.28
CA GLY A 30 -52.05 16.20 30.30
C GLY A 30 -51.71 16.85 31.65
N ALA A 31 -51.33 16.06 32.66
CA ALA A 31 -51.03 16.58 33.99
C ALA A 31 -49.69 17.34 34.00
N LYS A 32 -49.67 18.46 34.73
CA LYS A 32 -48.48 19.29 34.91
C LYS A 32 -47.61 18.71 36.03
N HIS A 33 -46.38 18.33 35.72
CA HIS A 33 -45.42 17.81 36.68
C HIS A 33 -44.28 18.79 36.92
N GLN A 34 -43.99 19.07 38.18
CA GLN A 34 -42.83 19.88 38.55
C GLN A 34 -41.58 19.01 38.53
N VAL A 35 -40.62 19.35 37.66
CA VAL A 35 -39.34 18.66 37.61
C VAL A 35 -38.51 19.08 38.83
N PRO A 36 -37.96 18.14 39.62
CA PRO A 36 -37.11 18.45 40.75
C PRO A 36 -35.94 19.36 40.36
N THR A 37 -35.40 20.09 41.33
CA THR A 37 -34.19 20.90 41.11
C THR A 37 -33.00 19.98 40.74
N LEU A 38 -31.91 20.57 40.26
CA LEU A 38 -30.72 19.81 39.81
C LEU A 38 -30.21 18.81 40.86
N ARG A 39 -30.36 19.11 42.15
CA ARG A 39 -29.98 18.22 43.25
C ARG A 39 -30.89 16.99 43.34
N GLY A 40 -32.21 17.16 43.21
CA GLY A 40 -33.16 16.04 43.18
C GLY A 40 -33.10 15.21 41.90
N LEU A 41 -32.66 15.81 40.79
CA LEU A 41 -32.41 15.09 39.53
C LEU A 41 -31.23 14.11 39.61
N ALA A 42 -30.27 14.34 40.49
CA ALA A 42 -29.14 13.44 40.68
C ALA A 42 -29.54 12.11 41.32
N GLU A 43 -30.57 12.13 42.17
CA GLU A 43 -31.10 10.97 42.92
C GLU A 43 -32.06 10.10 42.10
N LEU A 44 -32.55 10.59 40.96
CA LEU A 44 -33.43 9.83 40.08
C LEU A 44 -32.66 8.77 39.28
N PRO A 45 -33.26 7.59 39.02
CA PRO A 45 -32.63 6.58 38.18
C PRO A 45 -32.28 7.18 36.81
N VAL A 46 -31.04 6.94 36.38
CA VAL A 46 -30.60 7.31 35.03
C VAL A 46 -31.51 6.57 34.07
N ALA A 47 -32.05 7.29 33.08
CA ALA A 47 -32.78 6.65 32.00
C ALA A 47 -31.82 5.61 31.40
N GLN A 48 -32.05 4.33 31.70
CA GLN A 48 -31.44 3.27 30.91
C GLN A 48 -32.14 3.38 29.57
N SER A 49 -31.61 4.26 28.71
CA SER A 49 -31.90 4.22 27.31
C SER A 49 -31.79 2.75 26.91
N ALA A 50 -32.85 2.22 26.31
CA ALA A 50 -32.82 0.97 25.59
C ALA A 50 -31.91 1.11 24.35
N GLU A 51 -30.65 1.50 24.56
CA GLU A 51 -29.55 1.61 23.61
C GLU A 51 -28.52 0.50 23.86
N GLY A 52 -28.94 -0.54 24.60
CA GLY A 52 -28.18 -1.75 24.87
C GLY A 52 -28.57 -2.90 23.94
N ALA A 53 -28.72 -2.67 22.64
CA ALA A 53 -28.65 -3.73 21.62
C ALA A 53 -28.67 -3.13 20.21
N LEU A 54 -27.54 -3.24 19.50
CA LEU A 54 -27.45 -3.22 18.03
C LEU A 54 -27.50 -1.86 17.27
N GLU A 55 -26.79 -0.80 17.65
CA GLU A 55 -26.51 0.25 16.64
C GLU A 55 -25.25 1.11 16.88
N HIS A 56 -24.14 0.45 17.16
CA HIS A 56 -22.81 1.00 16.89
C HIS A 56 -22.08 0.22 15.78
N SER A 57 -22.81 -0.22 14.75
CA SER A 57 -22.16 -0.32 13.44
C SER A 57 -22.02 1.11 12.90
N GLY A 58 -21.04 1.84 13.42
CA GLY A 58 -20.41 2.92 12.71
C GLY A 58 -19.82 2.33 11.43
N ARG A 59 -20.67 2.03 10.44
CA ARG A 59 -20.24 1.72 9.09
C ARG A 59 -19.53 2.98 8.66
N SER A 60 -18.19 2.94 8.71
CA SER A 60 -17.40 4.01 8.13
C SER A 60 -17.96 4.23 6.72
N PRO A 61 -18.09 5.48 6.25
CA PRO A 61 -18.59 5.76 4.90
C PRO A 61 -17.78 5.05 3.80
N TRP A 62 -16.68 4.40 4.17
CA TRP A 62 -15.78 3.63 3.34
C TRP A 62 -15.97 2.11 3.37
N GLY A 63 -16.89 1.53 4.16
CA GLY A 63 -17.29 0.11 4.10
C GLY A 63 -16.19 -0.89 3.66
N TRP A 64 -16.48 -1.74 2.66
CA TRP A 64 -15.51 -2.64 2.03
C TRP A 64 -14.53 -1.94 1.07
N ARG A 65 -14.87 -0.71 0.65
CA ARG A 65 -14.11 0.06 -0.34
C ARG A 65 -12.78 0.59 0.22
N GLY A 66 -12.72 0.90 1.52
CA GLY A 66 -11.50 1.30 2.22
C GLY A 66 -10.41 0.23 2.18
N PRO A 67 -10.71 -1.00 2.67
CA PRO A 67 -9.79 -2.12 2.57
C PRO A 67 -9.37 -2.41 1.12
N ALA A 68 -10.29 -2.36 0.16
CA ALA A 68 -9.99 -2.59 -1.25
C ALA A 68 -9.05 -1.53 -1.86
N MET A 69 -9.25 -0.24 -1.54
CA MET A 69 -8.38 0.84 -2.01
C MET A 69 -6.99 0.76 -1.37
N ALA A 70 -6.92 0.43 -0.07
CA ALA A 70 -5.65 0.21 0.62
C ALA A 70 -4.85 -0.93 -0.03
N LEU A 71 -5.51 -2.04 -0.38
CA LEU A 71 -4.87 -3.18 -1.04
C LEU A 71 -4.33 -2.79 -2.44
N CYS A 72 -5.09 -2.02 -3.22
CA CYS A 72 -4.60 -1.50 -4.50
C CYS A 72 -3.39 -0.58 -4.32
N LEU A 73 -3.38 0.27 -3.29
CA LEU A 73 -2.29 1.19 -3.03
C LEU A 73 -1.01 0.45 -2.59
N VAL A 74 -1.16 -0.59 -1.75
CA VAL A 74 -0.06 -1.48 -1.37
C VAL A 74 0.51 -2.20 -2.60
N GLY A 75 -0.36 -2.73 -3.47
CA GLY A 75 0.06 -3.36 -4.72
C GLY A 75 0.84 -2.42 -5.64
N LEU A 76 0.41 -1.16 -5.74
CA LEU A 76 1.10 -0.12 -6.50
C LEU A 76 2.47 0.23 -5.92
N ILE A 77 2.58 0.38 -4.59
CA ILE A 77 3.85 0.65 -3.91
C ILE A 77 4.82 -0.52 -4.09
N ALA A 78 4.34 -1.75 -3.93
CA ALA A 78 5.15 -2.95 -4.14
C ALA A 78 5.68 -3.01 -5.58
N SER A 79 4.81 -2.79 -6.57
CA SER A 79 5.18 -2.72 -7.98
C SER A 79 6.25 -1.65 -8.26
N LEU A 80 6.08 -0.42 -7.75
CA LEU A 80 7.04 0.66 -7.92
C LEU A 80 8.39 0.36 -7.24
N THR A 81 8.36 -0.25 -6.06
CA THR A 81 9.57 -0.63 -5.32
C THR A 81 10.33 -1.70 -6.08
N THR A 82 9.64 -2.71 -6.60
CA THR A 82 10.25 -3.76 -7.43
C THR A 82 10.81 -3.19 -8.74
N ALA A 83 10.05 -2.34 -9.44
CA ALA A 83 10.51 -1.68 -10.66
C ALA A 83 11.75 -0.81 -10.39
N GLY A 84 11.73 -0.03 -9.32
CA GLY A 84 12.86 0.81 -8.88
C GLY A 84 14.08 -0.02 -8.48
N TYR A 85 13.89 -1.17 -7.82
CA TYR A 85 14.99 -2.09 -7.49
C TYR A 85 15.66 -2.64 -8.74
N TYR A 86 14.89 -3.17 -9.69
CA TYR A 86 15.47 -3.68 -10.94
C TYR A 86 16.09 -2.59 -11.79
N PHE A 87 15.49 -1.40 -11.81
CA PHE A 87 16.03 -0.24 -12.52
C PHE A 87 17.35 0.23 -11.90
N ARG A 88 17.41 0.35 -10.56
CA ARG A 88 18.64 0.66 -9.84
C ARG A 88 19.69 -0.39 -10.14
N ASN A 89 19.35 -1.66 -10.03
CA ASN A 89 20.32 -2.72 -10.30
C ASN A 89 20.81 -2.65 -11.76
N TRP A 90 19.96 -2.28 -12.71
CA TRP A 90 20.37 -2.10 -14.10
C TRP A 90 21.36 -0.93 -14.30
N TYR A 91 21.13 0.22 -13.64
CA TYR A 91 22.01 1.40 -13.72
C TYR A 91 23.27 1.30 -12.87
N PHE A 92 23.21 0.56 -11.76
CA PHE A 92 24.26 0.49 -10.76
C PHE A 92 24.86 -0.92 -10.63
N ILE A 93 24.79 -1.75 -11.69
CA ILE A 93 25.75 -2.86 -11.80
C ILE A 93 27.12 -2.18 -11.83
N ASP A 94 27.84 -2.22 -10.70
CA ASP A 94 29.20 -1.69 -10.58
C ASP A 94 30.02 -2.28 -11.74
N PRO A 95 30.42 -1.47 -12.73
CA PRO A 95 31.28 -1.92 -13.80
C PRO A 95 32.69 -1.95 -13.22
N THR A 96 32.98 -2.93 -12.36
CA THR A 96 34.30 -3.10 -11.72
C THR A 96 35.37 -3.55 -12.70
N ILE A 97 35.06 -3.70 -13.98
CA ILE A 97 36.01 -4.13 -15.01
C ILE A 97 36.28 -2.96 -15.96
N SER A 98 37.08 -2.00 -15.51
CA SER A 98 37.78 -1.09 -16.42
C SER A 98 38.91 -1.88 -17.10
N LEU A 99 38.63 -2.44 -18.29
CA LEU A 99 39.68 -3.01 -19.14
C LEU A 99 40.55 -1.87 -19.68
N SER A 100 41.67 -1.61 -19.01
CA SER A 100 42.74 -0.75 -19.52
C SER A 100 43.64 -1.60 -20.42
N LYS A 101 43.43 -1.58 -21.73
CA LYS A 101 44.35 -2.25 -22.66
C LYS A 101 45.52 -1.35 -23.07
N ASP A 102 45.43 -0.03 -22.86
CA ASP A 102 46.46 0.95 -23.28
C ASP A 102 46.53 2.19 -22.35
N GLY A 103 46.13 2.08 -21.08
CA GLY A 103 46.05 3.23 -20.16
C GLY A 103 44.79 4.09 -20.33
N GLN A 104 43.92 3.77 -21.29
CA GLN A 104 42.62 4.41 -21.47
C GLN A 104 41.55 3.71 -20.61
N VAL A 105 40.99 4.43 -19.65
CA VAL A 105 39.87 3.95 -18.83
C VAL A 105 38.59 4.06 -19.65
N ILE A 106 38.13 2.95 -20.25
CA ILE A 106 36.80 2.88 -20.83
C ILE A 106 35.81 2.80 -19.66
N GLN A 107 35.13 3.91 -19.38
CA GLN A 107 34.04 3.95 -18.40
C GLN A 107 32.81 3.27 -19.00
N ILE A 108 32.57 2.03 -18.60
CA ILE A 108 31.38 1.28 -19.01
C ILE A 108 30.21 1.85 -18.21
N ARG A 109 29.30 2.56 -18.89
CA ARG A 109 28.23 3.31 -18.24
C ARG A 109 27.01 2.42 -17.93
N ASN A 110 26.78 1.39 -18.75
CA ASN A 110 25.63 0.48 -18.66
C ASN A 110 26.05 -0.98 -18.95
N ALA A 111 25.28 -1.94 -18.42
CA ALA A 111 25.49 -3.37 -18.69
C ALA A 111 25.36 -3.74 -20.19
N SER A 112 24.55 -3.02 -20.97
CA SER A 112 24.44 -3.22 -22.42
C SER A 112 25.76 -2.95 -23.13
N ASP A 113 26.41 -1.86 -22.76
CA ASP A 113 27.62 -1.38 -23.42
C ASP A 113 28.78 -2.34 -23.14
N HIS A 114 28.81 -2.93 -21.94
CA HIS A 114 29.74 -4.02 -21.60
C HIS A 114 29.58 -5.22 -22.54
N ILE A 115 28.34 -5.68 -22.74
CA ILE A 115 28.04 -6.85 -23.56
C ILE A 115 28.42 -6.62 -25.02
N ASP A 116 28.15 -5.41 -25.54
CA ASP A 116 28.46 -5.08 -26.94
C ASP A 116 29.97 -4.95 -27.17
N LEU A 117 30.70 -4.34 -26.23
CA LEU A 117 32.15 -4.23 -26.29
C LEU A 117 32.84 -5.60 -26.20
N GLU A 118 32.42 -6.45 -25.27
CA GLU A 118 32.93 -7.82 -25.15
C GLU A 118 32.59 -8.66 -26.38
N ARG A 119 31.38 -8.54 -26.92
CA ARG A 119 31.00 -9.25 -28.14
C ARG A 119 31.89 -8.84 -29.32
N GLN A 120 32.16 -7.55 -29.47
CA GLN A 120 33.04 -7.06 -30.53
C GLN A 120 34.49 -7.51 -30.35
N SER A 121 35.00 -7.56 -29.12
CA SER A 121 36.37 -8.02 -28.87
C SER A 121 36.51 -9.52 -29.13
N LEU A 122 35.52 -10.33 -28.72
CA LEU A 122 35.46 -11.77 -28.99
C LEU A 122 35.35 -12.10 -30.48
N GLN A 123 34.62 -11.30 -31.26
CA GLN A 123 34.53 -11.48 -32.71
C GLN A 123 35.84 -11.19 -33.45
N LYS A 124 36.73 -10.37 -32.87
CA LYS A 124 38.02 -10.02 -33.46
C LYS A 124 39.15 -10.97 -33.06
N MET A 125 38.96 -11.76 -32.00
CA MET A 125 39.97 -12.71 -31.52
C MET A 125 40.04 -13.96 -32.40
N GLY A 126 41.26 -14.45 -32.62
CA GLY A 126 41.48 -15.73 -33.31
C GLY A 126 41.08 -16.93 -32.44
N VAL A 127 40.84 -18.09 -33.05
CA VAL A 127 40.43 -19.33 -32.34
C VAL A 127 41.43 -19.72 -31.24
N ALA A 128 42.73 -19.53 -31.48
CA ALA A 128 43.78 -19.83 -30.49
C ALA A 128 43.73 -18.87 -29.28
N GLU A 129 43.53 -17.57 -29.52
CA GLU A 129 43.38 -16.57 -28.44
C GLU A 129 42.11 -16.83 -27.63
N LEU A 130 41.02 -17.21 -28.28
CA LEU A 130 39.77 -17.61 -27.64
C LEU A 130 39.96 -18.82 -26.71
N SER A 131 40.72 -19.84 -27.13
CA SER A 131 41.02 -20.98 -26.25
C SER A 131 41.85 -20.60 -25.03
N GLN A 132 42.84 -19.70 -25.18
CA GLN A 132 43.64 -19.22 -24.05
C GLN A 132 42.79 -18.41 -23.06
N LEU A 133 41.91 -17.54 -23.58
CA LEU A 133 40.99 -16.77 -22.76
C LEU A 133 40.02 -17.69 -21.98
N TRP A 134 39.55 -18.75 -22.62
CA TRP A 134 38.69 -19.76 -21.99
C TRP A 134 39.40 -20.52 -20.88
N ASP A 135 40.65 -20.93 -21.09
CA ASP A 135 41.46 -21.62 -20.09
C ASP A 135 41.79 -20.71 -18.91
N GLN A 136 42.16 -19.46 -19.18
CA GLN A 136 42.40 -18.46 -18.14
C GLN A 136 41.13 -18.25 -17.29
N TYR A 137 39.96 -18.18 -17.91
CA TYR A 137 38.69 -18.06 -17.19
C TYR A 137 38.40 -19.28 -16.31
N ASN A 138 38.61 -20.50 -16.84
CA ASN A 138 38.44 -21.73 -16.08
C ASN A 138 39.42 -21.85 -14.90
N SER A 139 40.58 -21.21 -14.97
CA SER A 139 41.56 -21.22 -13.87
C SER A 139 41.12 -20.40 -12.65
N VAL A 140 40.26 -19.40 -12.84
CA VAL A 140 39.83 -18.47 -11.78
C VAL A 140 38.52 -18.92 -11.12
N VAL A 141 37.65 -19.62 -11.85
CA VAL A 141 36.33 -20.01 -11.36
C VAL A 141 36.37 -21.43 -10.77
N LEU A 142 36.05 -21.56 -9.47
CA LEU A 142 36.00 -22.84 -8.74
C LEU A 142 34.99 -23.86 -9.30
N ARG A 143 34.10 -23.44 -10.22
CA ARG A 143 33.09 -24.27 -10.88
C ARG A 143 33.15 -24.04 -12.39
N ARG A 144 33.34 -25.10 -13.18
CA ARG A 144 33.38 -25.00 -14.65
C ARG A 144 32.09 -24.32 -15.15
N PRO A 145 32.20 -23.11 -15.73
CA PRO A 145 31.05 -22.41 -16.27
C PRO A 145 30.60 -23.08 -17.57
N SER A 146 29.29 -23.27 -17.73
CA SER A 146 28.70 -23.88 -18.94
C SER A 146 28.61 -22.91 -20.12
N SER A 147 28.85 -21.62 -19.89
CA SER A 147 28.76 -20.56 -20.88
C SER A 147 29.71 -19.41 -20.52
N PRO A 148 30.16 -18.62 -21.51
CA PRO A 148 30.98 -17.44 -21.26
C PRO A 148 30.21 -16.36 -20.49
N PRO A 149 30.90 -15.51 -19.70
CA PRO A 149 30.27 -14.57 -18.76
C PRO A 149 29.32 -13.58 -19.43
N TYR A 150 29.65 -13.09 -20.63
CA TYR A 150 28.79 -12.16 -21.38
C TYR A 150 27.41 -12.74 -21.72
N GLN A 151 27.30 -14.07 -21.93
CA GLN A 151 26.01 -14.72 -22.18
C GLN A 151 25.14 -14.69 -20.93
N PHE A 152 25.71 -15.00 -19.76
CA PHE A 152 25.00 -14.91 -18.49
C PHE A 152 24.50 -13.48 -18.21
N LEU A 153 25.37 -12.48 -18.40
CA LEU A 153 25.00 -11.07 -18.28
C LEU A 153 23.87 -10.69 -19.25
N SER A 154 23.92 -11.14 -20.50
CA SER A 154 22.87 -10.84 -21.47
C SER A 154 21.50 -11.44 -21.10
N GLN A 155 21.48 -12.68 -20.57
CA GLN A 155 20.26 -13.31 -20.07
C GLN A 155 19.73 -12.59 -18.83
N TYR A 156 20.62 -12.20 -17.92
CA TYR A 156 20.28 -11.44 -16.72
C TYR A 156 19.66 -10.07 -17.04
N VAL A 157 20.23 -9.35 -18.01
CA VAL A 157 19.72 -8.05 -18.47
C VAL A 157 18.36 -8.22 -19.15
N ALA A 158 18.21 -9.22 -20.03
CA ALA A 158 16.94 -9.50 -20.68
C ALA A 158 15.84 -9.86 -19.65
N GLN A 159 16.18 -10.68 -18.66
CA GLN A 159 15.27 -11.05 -17.58
C GLN A 159 14.91 -9.85 -16.70
N SER A 160 15.89 -9.03 -16.32
CA SER A 160 15.66 -7.81 -15.53
C SER A 160 14.74 -6.84 -16.27
N ARG A 161 14.96 -6.60 -17.56
CA ARG A 161 14.11 -5.74 -18.39
C ARG A 161 12.67 -6.24 -18.45
N LYS A 162 12.49 -7.55 -18.65
CA LYS A 162 11.16 -8.18 -18.66
C LYS A 162 10.46 -8.03 -17.31
N SER A 163 11.18 -8.23 -16.21
CA SER A 163 10.68 -8.04 -14.85
C SER A 163 10.29 -6.60 -14.56
N THR A 164 11.08 -5.60 -14.98
CA THR A 164 10.74 -4.18 -14.83
C THR A 164 9.46 -3.82 -15.59
N LEU A 165 9.34 -4.26 -16.85
CA LEU A 165 8.14 -4.02 -17.66
C LEU A 165 6.89 -4.67 -17.04
N ASN A 166 7.01 -5.91 -16.60
CA ASN A 166 5.92 -6.61 -15.93
C ASN A 166 5.51 -5.87 -14.64
N ALA A 167 6.48 -5.46 -13.81
CA ALA A 167 6.21 -4.72 -12.59
C ALA A 167 5.44 -3.42 -12.88
N LEU A 168 5.86 -2.65 -13.89
CA LEU A 168 5.15 -1.42 -14.30
C LEU A 168 3.73 -1.70 -14.82
N MET A 169 3.53 -2.76 -15.60
CA MET A 169 2.19 -3.15 -16.05
C MET A 169 1.27 -3.49 -14.87
N PHE A 170 1.74 -4.29 -13.91
CA PHE A 170 0.97 -4.55 -12.69
C PHE A 170 0.67 -3.26 -11.91
N GLY A 171 1.64 -2.36 -11.77
CA GLY A 171 1.44 -1.07 -11.12
C GLY A 171 0.33 -0.24 -11.77
N MET A 172 0.30 -0.18 -13.10
CA MET A 172 -0.78 0.49 -13.84
C MET A 172 -2.14 -0.15 -13.60
N THR A 173 -2.23 -1.49 -13.53
CA THR A 173 -3.51 -2.16 -13.25
C THR A 173 -4.04 -1.84 -11.86
N PHE A 174 -3.17 -1.76 -10.83
CA PHE A 174 -3.56 -1.33 -9.49
C PHE A 174 -3.97 0.14 -9.45
N ALA A 175 -3.26 1.02 -10.17
CA ALA A 175 -3.61 2.44 -10.27
C ALA A 175 -5.01 2.63 -10.86
N VAL A 176 -5.28 1.99 -12.01
CA VAL A 176 -6.58 2.07 -12.68
C VAL A 176 -7.68 1.50 -11.79
N SER A 177 -7.44 0.37 -11.13
CA SER A 177 -8.41 -0.23 -10.20
C SER A 177 -8.74 0.69 -9.03
N ALA A 178 -7.73 1.36 -8.45
CA ALA A 178 -7.93 2.35 -7.40
C ALA A 178 -8.75 3.55 -7.90
N CYS A 179 -8.47 4.05 -9.10
CA CYS A 179 -9.25 5.13 -9.72
C CYS A 179 -10.72 4.75 -9.94
N VAL A 180 -10.98 3.53 -10.44
CA VAL A 180 -12.36 3.01 -10.64
C VAL A 180 -13.09 2.89 -9.31
N LEU A 181 -12.45 2.32 -8.28
CA LEU A 181 -13.02 2.23 -6.95
C LEU A 181 -13.34 3.61 -6.36
N TRP A 182 -12.40 4.56 -6.47
CA TRP A 182 -12.61 5.94 -6.01
C TRP A 182 -13.74 6.63 -6.76
N TYR A 183 -13.80 6.49 -8.08
CA TYR A 183 -14.85 7.08 -8.91
C TYR A 183 -16.23 6.51 -8.55
N SER A 184 -16.32 5.19 -8.36
CA SER A 184 -17.57 4.54 -7.92
C SER A 184 -18.03 5.01 -6.53
N ALA A 185 -17.08 5.29 -5.62
CA ALA A 185 -17.37 5.79 -4.28
C ALA A 185 -17.83 7.25 -4.27
N ARG A 186 -17.40 8.05 -5.24
CA ARG A 186 -17.81 9.44 -5.41
C ARG A 186 -19.25 9.55 -5.91
N TRP A 187 -19.65 8.69 -6.85
CA TRP A 187 -21.01 8.68 -7.39
C TRP A 187 -22.05 8.18 -6.39
N ALA A 188 -21.72 7.22 -5.54
CA ALA A 188 -22.63 6.73 -4.51
C ALA A 188 -22.94 7.74 -3.38
N ARG A 189 -22.29 8.92 -3.38
CA ARG A 189 -22.51 10.01 -2.40
C ARG A 189 -23.34 11.17 -2.95
N ARG A 190 -23.68 11.17 -4.24
CA ARG A 190 -24.61 12.13 -4.86
C ARG A 190 -25.99 11.52 -4.97
#